data_AF-A0AA47MFW5-F1
#
_entry.id   AF-A0AA47MFW5-F1
#
_cell.length_a   1.000
_cell.length_b   1.000
_cell.length_c   1.000
_cell.angle_alpha   90.00
_cell.angle_beta   90.00
_cell.angle_gamma   90.00
#
_symmetry.space_group_name_H-M   'P 1'
#
loop_
_entity.id
_entity.type
_entity.pdbx_description
1 polymer ?
#
loop_
_entity_poly.entity_id
_entity_poly.type
_entity_poly.pdbx_seq_one_letter_code
_entity_poly.pdbx_strand_id
1 'polypeptide(L)'
;MLDDEVVVGHLHTVSPMKTSRQSRRYFEATLQTGREAFNRVVCFSPEKRDEFVPTTGNRNPGGFDVLVSSSSRLDVAGELAFPRRAPHTIDRPTIAGVLALGPRQRVEVIEVRVLQVIENKVVQVQGIPVELKTFEVCDATGQTGLTVWDRLILSVELGKCYTFCSLSTRKDGDRTVLTTTPSSVVTTTGQVGQPASISVMPVRGEETLRGPVTGVQIVAKPRCPRCHAGQEKLAVKLSTHRCERCCIVQRTTAYVITYSGLLIVVGGDGEERSMVLTNSAVFGFVRERFLSVSAHDGPALEETVIAMPEVEVTINAEGLVVRFAEATVQGGQGNILEAEQPSMSYARETGALVHDESLADLFQED
;
A
#
# COMPACT_ATOMS: atom_id res chain seq x y z
N MET A 1 34.61 -32.07 2.71
CA MET A 1 34.11 -32.40 4.04
C MET A 1 33.35 -31.18 4.49
N LEU A 2 32.02 -31.22 4.43
CA LEU A 2 31.18 -30.17 5.00
C LEU A 2 31.06 -30.55 6.47
N ASP A 3 31.57 -29.71 7.36
CA ASP A 3 31.37 -29.91 8.79
C ASP A 3 29.85 -29.90 9.05
N ASP A 4 29.35 -30.97 9.65
CA ASP A 4 27.96 -31.06 10.11
C ASP A 4 27.82 -30.10 11.31
N GLU A 5 27.56 -28.84 11.02
CA GLU A 5 27.41 -27.80 12.03
C GLU A 5 26.09 -28.00 12.78
N VAL A 6 26.18 -28.53 14.01
CA VAL A 6 25.04 -28.77 14.88
C VAL A 6 24.63 -27.45 15.55
N VAL A 7 23.43 -26.97 15.26
CA VAL A 7 22.87 -25.77 15.88
C VAL A 7 21.85 -26.16 16.95
N VAL A 8 22.06 -25.70 18.18
CA VAL A 8 21.18 -26.00 19.33
C VAL A 8 20.62 -24.71 19.92
N GLY A 9 19.34 -24.70 20.29
CA GLY A 9 18.71 -23.51 20.86
C GLY A 9 17.27 -23.68 21.34
N HIS A 10 16.73 -22.66 22.02
CA HIS A 10 15.32 -22.60 22.41
C HIS A 10 14.47 -22.14 21.22
N LEU A 11 13.43 -22.91 20.87
CA LEU A 11 12.48 -22.54 19.84
C LEU A 11 11.42 -21.57 20.37
N HIS A 12 11.12 -20.52 19.61
CA HIS A 12 10.21 -19.44 20.04
C HIS A 12 8.92 -19.36 19.22
N THR A 13 9.02 -18.90 17.98
CA THR A 13 7.85 -18.67 17.11
C THR A 13 7.93 -19.54 15.89
N VAL A 14 6.78 -19.97 15.39
CA VAL A 14 6.64 -20.73 14.14
C VAL A 14 5.55 -20.08 13.29
N SER A 15 5.90 -19.68 12.07
CA SER A 15 4.93 -19.08 11.17
C SER A 15 3.92 -20.12 10.66
N PRO A 16 2.73 -19.70 10.21
CA PRO A 16 1.89 -20.48 9.31
C PRO A 16 2.68 -20.92 8.07
N MET A 17 2.14 -21.93 7.37
CA MET A 17 2.70 -22.40 6.11
C MET A 17 2.58 -21.33 5.04
N LYS A 18 3.64 -21.14 4.27
CA LYS A 18 3.78 -20.16 3.19
C LYS A 18 4.10 -20.87 1.88
N THR A 19 3.84 -20.22 0.76
CA THR A 19 4.14 -20.74 -0.58
C THR A 19 5.15 -19.82 -1.26
N SER A 20 6.26 -20.39 -1.71
CA SER A 20 7.32 -19.67 -2.44
C SER A 20 6.89 -19.33 -3.87
N ARG A 21 7.66 -18.47 -4.55
CA ARG A 21 7.44 -18.13 -5.97
C ARG A 21 7.54 -19.34 -6.91
N GLN A 22 8.18 -20.42 -6.48
CA GLN A 22 8.32 -21.69 -7.20
C GLN A 22 7.30 -22.74 -6.72
N SER A 23 6.20 -22.33 -6.07
CA SER A 23 5.15 -23.21 -5.55
C SER A 23 5.59 -24.21 -4.48
N ARG A 24 6.80 -24.08 -3.91
CA ARG A 24 7.24 -24.89 -2.75
C ARG A 24 6.66 -24.34 -1.46
N ARG A 25 6.12 -25.22 -0.61
CA ARG A 25 5.62 -24.88 0.72
C ARG A 25 6.78 -24.78 1.71
N TYR A 26 6.75 -23.78 2.58
CA TYR A 26 7.78 -23.57 3.61
C TYR A 26 7.17 -22.88 4.83
N PHE A 27 7.86 -22.95 5.96
CA PHE A 27 7.55 -22.13 7.14
C PHE A 27 8.83 -21.55 7.73
N GLU A 28 8.67 -20.59 8.62
CA GLU A 28 9.78 -19.90 9.29
C GLU A 28 9.66 -20.07 10.78
N ALA A 29 10.78 -20.09 11.49
CA ALA A 29 10.82 -20.13 12.93
C ALA A 29 11.95 -19.26 13.51
N THR A 30 11.87 -18.96 14.82
CA THR A 30 12.92 -18.23 15.55
C THR A 30 13.58 -19.15 16.57
N LEU A 31 14.90 -19.30 16.49
CA LEU A 31 15.71 -20.16 17.36
C LEU A 31 16.71 -19.32 18.17
N GLN A 32 16.63 -19.37 19.50
CA GLN A 32 17.59 -18.71 20.39
C GLN A 32 18.78 -19.64 20.64
N THR A 33 19.96 -19.32 20.11
CA THR A 33 21.17 -20.15 20.24
C THR A 33 22.13 -19.65 21.32
N GLY A 34 21.80 -18.55 21.99
CA GLY A 34 22.60 -18.00 23.10
C GLY A 34 21.78 -17.07 24.00
N ARG A 35 22.45 -16.39 24.95
CA ARG A 35 21.77 -15.47 25.89
C ARG A 35 21.05 -14.31 25.19
N GLU A 36 21.62 -13.82 24.08
CA GLU A 36 21.08 -12.71 23.27
C GLU A 36 21.18 -12.98 21.76
N ALA A 37 21.44 -14.24 21.38
CA ALA A 37 21.55 -14.64 19.98
C ALA A 37 20.27 -15.34 19.53
N PHE A 38 19.59 -14.75 18.55
CA PHE A 38 18.38 -15.27 17.92
C PHE A 38 18.62 -15.42 16.42
N ASN A 39 18.41 -16.63 15.92
CA ASN A 39 18.57 -16.99 14.51
C ASN A 39 17.21 -17.27 13.90
N ARG A 40 17.05 -16.88 12.63
CA ARG A 40 15.88 -17.25 11.86
C ARG A 40 16.11 -18.54 11.10
N VAL A 41 15.17 -19.46 11.27
CA VAL A 41 15.13 -20.76 10.63
C VAL A 41 14.10 -20.72 9.50
N VAL A 42 14.47 -21.22 8.31
CA VAL A 42 13.53 -21.47 7.21
C VAL A 42 13.50 -22.95 6.91
N CYS A 43 12.32 -23.55 6.92
CA CYS A 43 12.13 -24.97 6.66
C CYS A 43 11.34 -25.18 5.36
N PHE A 44 11.96 -25.86 4.39
CA PHE A 44 11.34 -26.24 3.11
C PHE A 44 10.79 -27.68 3.12
N SER A 45 10.68 -28.28 4.31
CA SER A 45 10.11 -29.60 4.57
C SER A 45 8.83 -29.45 5.41
N PRO A 46 7.66 -29.24 4.77
CA PRO A 46 6.39 -29.06 5.45
C PRO A 46 6.05 -30.16 6.46
N GLU A 47 6.47 -31.39 6.17
CA GLU A 47 6.30 -32.58 7.00
C GLU A 47 6.94 -32.44 8.39
N LYS A 48 8.02 -31.67 8.51
CA LYS A 48 8.71 -31.45 9.80
C LYS A 48 8.04 -30.40 10.67
N ARG A 49 6.99 -29.74 10.20
CA ARG A 49 6.39 -28.59 10.91
C ARG A 49 5.88 -28.97 12.30
N ASP A 50 5.33 -30.17 12.46
CA ASP A 50 4.76 -30.60 13.73
C ASP A 50 5.84 -30.77 14.81
N GLU A 51 7.08 -31.04 14.41
CA GLU A 51 8.26 -31.08 15.29
C GLU A 51 8.67 -29.70 15.82
N PHE A 52 8.17 -28.60 15.22
CA PHE A 52 8.47 -27.22 15.62
C PHE A 52 7.38 -26.59 16.51
N VAL A 53 6.21 -27.19 16.72
CA VAL A 53 5.09 -26.49 17.38
C VAL A 53 5.09 -26.70 18.90
N PRO A 54 5.40 -25.63 19.66
CA PRO A 54 4.57 -25.25 20.80
C PRO A 54 4.10 -23.80 20.62
N THR A 55 2.84 -23.65 20.21
CA THR A 55 1.95 -22.47 20.25
C THR A 55 2.48 -21.05 19.91
N THR A 56 1.85 -20.48 18.86
CA THR A 56 1.58 -19.07 18.53
C THR A 56 2.56 -18.25 17.68
N GLY A 57 1.95 -17.43 16.79
CA GLY A 57 2.44 -16.11 16.40
C GLY A 57 3.00 -15.96 14.99
N ASN A 58 2.16 -15.54 14.05
CA ASN A 58 2.46 -15.30 12.64
C ASN A 58 3.43 -14.11 12.41
N ARG A 59 4.51 -14.28 11.62
CA ARG A 59 5.35 -13.19 11.03
C ARG A 59 6.22 -13.68 9.85
N ASN A 60 6.62 -12.77 8.95
CA ASN A 60 7.19 -12.98 7.60
C ASN A 60 7.95 -11.69 7.14
N PRO A 61 8.83 -11.66 6.11
CA PRO A 61 10.21 -12.21 6.07
C PRO A 61 11.30 -11.29 5.44
N GLY A 62 12.58 -11.44 5.83
CA GLY A 62 13.80 -11.06 5.06
C GLY A 62 15.10 -11.69 5.62
N GLY A 63 15.85 -12.47 4.82
CA GLY A 63 17.10 -13.20 5.21
C GLY A 63 16.90 -14.43 6.12
N PHE A 64 17.70 -15.49 6.01
CA PHE A 64 17.66 -16.64 6.92
C PHE A 64 19.07 -17.07 7.33
N ASP A 65 19.22 -17.47 8.59
CA ASP A 65 20.51 -17.88 9.17
C ASP A 65 20.65 -19.40 9.14
N VAL A 66 19.54 -20.13 9.30
CA VAL A 66 19.50 -21.60 9.32
C VAL A 66 18.51 -22.11 8.27
N LEU A 67 18.98 -22.99 7.39
CA LEU A 67 18.17 -23.66 6.38
C LEU A 67 17.91 -25.12 6.76
N VAL A 68 16.64 -25.48 6.91
CA VAL A 68 16.21 -26.86 7.17
C VAL A 68 15.64 -27.46 5.89
N SER A 69 16.22 -28.59 5.47
CA SER A 69 15.80 -29.38 4.31
C SER A 69 15.34 -30.78 4.73
N SER A 70 15.01 -31.63 3.76
CA SER A 70 14.65 -33.03 4.02
C SER A 70 15.79 -33.82 4.66
N SER A 71 17.06 -33.49 4.38
CA SER A 71 18.23 -34.17 4.92
C SER A 71 18.63 -33.73 6.33
N SER A 72 18.12 -32.62 6.84
CA SER A 72 18.42 -32.14 8.21
C SER A 72 17.77 -33.05 9.26
N ARG A 73 18.46 -33.32 10.37
CA ARG A 73 17.90 -34.05 11.52
C ARG A 73 17.52 -33.06 12.63
N LEU A 74 16.40 -33.34 13.31
CA LEU A 74 15.89 -32.53 14.41
C LEU A 74 15.77 -33.45 15.62
N ASP A 75 16.43 -33.07 16.70
CA ASP A 75 16.42 -33.80 17.95
C ASP A 75 16.11 -32.84 19.09
N VAL A 76 15.40 -33.32 20.12
CA VAL A 76 15.16 -32.55 21.33
C VAL A 76 16.46 -32.52 22.13
N ALA A 77 17.08 -31.35 22.20
CA ALA A 77 18.26 -31.15 23.02
C ALA A 77 17.93 -31.16 24.52
N GLY A 78 18.90 -31.59 25.33
CA GLY A 78 18.83 -31.52 26.80
C GLY A 78 18.91 -30.09 27.34
N GLU A 79 19.22 -29.94 28.63
CA GLU A 79 19.35 -28.63 29.27
C GLU A 79 20.38 -27.73 28.56
N LEU A 80 19.95 -26.53 28.18
CA LEU A 80 20.82 -25.53 27.55
C LEU A 80 21.48 -24.65 28.62
N ALA A 81 22.74 -24.26 28.38
CA ALA A 81 23.54 -23.43 29.28
C ALA A 81 23.04 -21.97 29.43
N PHE A 82 21.90 -21.64 28.83
CA PHE A 82 21.28 -20.32 28.89
C PHE A 82 19.76 -20.45 29.05
N PRO A 83 19.14 -19.55 29.84
CA PRO A 83 17.70 -19.56 30.05
C PRO A 83 16.97 -19.14 28.77
N ARG A 84 15.77 -19.69 28.57
CA ARG A 84 14.84 -19.24 27.54
C ARG A 84 14.46 -17.78 27.83
N ARG A 85 14.66 -16.89 26.86
CA ARG A 85 14.24 -15.48 26.93
C ARG A 85 13.30 -15.18 25.78
N ALA A 86 12.23 -14.42 26.02
CA ALA A 86 11.38 -13.97 24.93
C ALA A 86 12.24 -13.29 23.85
N PRO A 87 12.00 -13.55 22.55
CA PRO A 87 12.70 -12.85 21.48
C PRO A 87 12.53 -11.35 21.73
N HIS A 88 13.62 -10.59 21.59
CA HIS A 88 13.49 -9.14 21.54
C HIS A 88 12.39 -8.82 20.54
N THR A 89 11.33 -8.13 21.01
CA THR A 89 10.36 -7.53 20.11
C THR A 89 11.18 -6.79 19.09
N ILE A 90 11.16 -7.24 17.82
CA ILE A 90 11.91 -6.62 16.72
C ILE A 90 11.82 -5.12 16.94
N ASP A 91 12.93 -4.49 17.31
CA ASP A 91 12.97 -3.05 17.49
C ASP A 91 12.45 -2.48 16.18
N ARG A 92 11.26 -1.91 16.21
CA ARG A 92 10.66 -1.36 15.00
C ARG A 92 11.65 -0.30 14.54
N PRO A 93 12.21 -0.42 13.33
CA PRO A 93 13.22 0.51 12.89
C PRO A 93 12.63 1.92 12.93
N THR A 94 13.31 2.80 13.63
CA THR A 94 12.95 4.21 13.70
C THR A 94 13.45 4.93 12.46
N ILE A 95 12.94 6.13 12.18
CA ILE A 95 13.43 6.93 11.05
C ILE A 95 14.91 7.21 11.20
N ALA A 96 15.40 7.54 12.39
CA ALA A 96 16.84 7.73 12.63
C ALA A 96 17.65 6.46 12.27
N GLY A 97 17.15 5.27 12.65
CA GLY A 97 17.75 4.00 12.29
C GLY A 97 17.75 3.75 10.78
N VAL A 98 16.65 4.06 10.09
CA VAL A 98 16.54 3.94 8.63
C VAL A 98 17.47 4.91 7.90
N LEU A 99 17.60 6.15 8.39
CA LEU A 99 18.48 7.16 7.80
C LEU A 99 19.95 6.76 7.87
N ALA A 100 20.34 5.99 8.90
CA ALA A 100 21.68 5.42 9.03
C ALA A 100 21.93 4.24 8.07
N LEU A 101 20.89 3.68 7.44
CA LEU A 101 21.05 2.63 6.44
C LEU A 101 21.60 3.20 5.13
N GLY A 102 22.38 2.39 4.43
CA GLY A 102 22.75 2.66 3.04
C GLY A 102 21.55 2.57 2.08
N PRO A 103 21.70 2.95 0.81
CA PRO A 103 20.67 2.77 -0.20
C PRO A 103 20.39 1.29 -0.50
N ARG A 104 19.19 1.02 -1.03
CA ARG A 104 18.70 -0.31 -1.45
C ARG A 104 18.61 -1.34 -0.32
N GLN A 105 18.53 -0.87 0.92
CA GLN A 105 18.31 -1.69 2.08
C GLN A 105 16.82 -1.91 2.28
N ARG A 106 16.45 -3.13 2.69
CA ARG A 106 15.06 -3.49 2.90
C ARG A 106 14.62 -3.08 4.31
N VAL A 107 13.48 -2.40 4.40
CA VAL A 107 12.86 -2.01 5.66
C VAL A 107 11.56 -2.80 5.79
N GLU A 108 11.54 -3.80 6.67
CA GLU A 108 10.43 -4.75 6.76
C GLU A 108 9.15 -4.13 7.29
N VAL A 109 9.25 -3.31 8.33
CA VAL A 109 8.12 -2.63 8.98
C VAL A 109 8.60 -1.29 9.51
N ILE A 110 7.87 -0.20 9.27
CA ILE A 110 8.09 1.09 9.92
C ILE A 110 6.75 1.76 10.22
N GLU A 111 6.66 2.44 11.37
CA GLU A 111 5.51 3.25 11.73
C GLU A 111 5.84 4.72 11.56
N VAL A 112 5.02 5.44 10.81
CA VAL A 112 5.24 6.85 10.51
C VAL A 112 3.95 7.64 10.56
N ARG A 113 4.08 8.93 10.90
CA ARG A 113 3.06 9.95 10.69
C ARG A 113 3.30 10.69 9.38
N VAL A 114 2.24 10.89 8.60
CA VAL A 114 2.29 11.64 7.34
C VAL A 114 2.06 13.12 7.61
N LEU A 115 2.99 13.97 7.16
CA LEU A 115 2.96 15.41 7.44
C LEU A 115 2.38 16.18 6.26
N GLN A 116 3.03 16.09 5.09
CA GLN A 116 2.64 16.81 3.89
C GLN A 116 3.06 16.05 2.62
N VAL A 117 2.52 16.44 1.47
CA VAL A 117 3.03 16.04 0.15
C VAL A 117 4.10 17.03 -0.24
N ILE A 118 5.29 16.55 -0.62
CA ILE A 118 6.40 17.42 -1.06
C ILE A 118 6.62 17.37 -2.56
N GLU A 119 6.13 16.33 -3.23
CA GLU A 119 6.30 16.13 -4.67
C GLU A 119 5.21 15.20 -5.21
N ASN A 120 4.69 15.50 -6.40
CA ASN A 120 3.84 14.63 -7.19
C ASN A 120 4.41 14.55 -8.62
N LYS A 121 4.54 13.35 -9.19
CA LYS A 121 5.12 13.14 -10.52
C LYS A 121 4.41 12.01 -11.24
N VAL A 122 4.40 12.08 -12.57
CA VAL A 122 4.06 10.94 -13.44
C VAL A 122 5.31 10.52 -14.20
N VAL A 123 5.71 9.26 -14.05
CA VAL A 123 6.91 8.71 -14.70
C VAL A 123 6.55 7.54 -15.61
N GLN A 124 7.35 7.34 -16.65
CA GLN A 124 7.19 6.21 -17.59
C GLN A 124 7.92 4.97 -17.06
N VAL A 125 7.19 3.93 -16.69
CA VAL A 125 7.73 2.64 -16.27
C VAL A 125 7.35 1.60 -17.31
N GLN A 126 8.32 1.12 -18.10
CA GLN A 126 8.07 0.18 -19.22
C GLN A 126 7.00 0.70 -20.21
N GLY A 127 7.03 2.00 -20.51
CA GLY A 127 6.06 2.66 -21.39
C GLY A 127 4.67 2.87 -20.77
N ILE A 128 4.52 2.63 -19.48
CA ILE A 128 3.28 2.84 -18.74
C ILE A 128 3.44 4.09 -17.87
N PRO A 129 2.56 5.09 -17.97
CA PRO A 129 2.56 6.22 -17.05
C PRO A 129 2.12 5.74 -15.66
N VAL A 130 2.94 6.06 -14.66
CA VAL A 130 2.74 5.69 -13.25
C VAL A 130 2.91 6.94 -12.39
N GLU A 131 1.89 7.23 -11.57
CA GLU A 131 1.94 8.30 -10.59
C GLU A 131 2.78 7.88 -9.38
N LEU A 132 3.60 8.79 -8.86
CA LEU A 132 4.26 8.68 -7.57
C LEU A 132 4.09 9.98 -6.79
N LYS A 133 3.84 9.86 -5.49
CA LYS A 133 3.85 10.99 -4.55
C LYS A 133 4.94 10.78 -3.53
N THR A 134 5.73 11.81 -3.28
CA THR A 134 6.66 11.83 -2.16
C THR A 134 6.00 12.57 -1.01
N PHE A 135 5.82 11.87 0.10
CA PHE A 135 5.32 12.40 1.35
C PHE A 135 6.47 12.71 2.27
N GLU A 136 6.34 13.77 3.06
CA GLU A 136 7.16 13.96 4.23
C GLU A 136 6.55 13.20 5.40
N VAL A 137 7.36 12.37 6.05
CA VAL A 137 6.92 11.50 7.14
C VAL A 137 7.85 11.61 8.35
N CYS A 138 7.31 11.42 9.55
CA CYS A 138 8.07 11.50 10.79
C CYS A 138 7.72 10.39 11.80
N ASP A 139 8.61 10.20 12.76
CA ASP A 139 8.40 9.45 13.99
C ASP A 139 9.05 10.21 15.17
N ALA A 140 9.09 9.64 16.37
CA ALA A 140 9.70 10.31 17.52
C ALA A 140 11.21 10.63 17.35
N THR A 141 11.89 9.99 16.41
CA THR A 141 13.34 10.05 16.23
C THR A 141 13.79 10.94 15.09
N GLY A 142 12.90 11.25 14.13
CA GLY A 142 13.28 12.09 13.00
C GLY A 142 12.21 12.20 11.92
N GLN A 143 12.67 12.67 10.76
CA GLN A 143 11.83 12.98 9.61
C GLN A 143 12.56 12.60 8.31
N THR A 144 11.83 12.07 7.33
CA THR A 144 12.37 11.71 6.02
C THR A 144 11.32 11.78 4.92
N GLY A 145 11.75 11.68 3.67
CA GLY A 145 10.86 11.52 2.51
C GLY A 145 10.45 10.05 2.33
N LEU A 146 9.19 9.82 1.99
CA LEU A 146 8.64 8.52 1.61
C LEU A 146 7.97 8.64 0.24
N THR A 147 8.57 8.05 -0.80
CA THR A 147 7.92 7.94 -2.11
C THR A 147 6.96 6.75 -2.13
N VAL A 148 5.68 7.05 -2.36
CA VAL A 148 4.58 6.09 -2.48
C VAL A 148 4.15 6.03 -3.94
N TRP A 149 4.07 4.81 -4.48
CA TRP A 149 3.76 4.56 -5.88
C TRP A 149 2.30 4.13 -6.08
N ASP A 150 1.68 4.68 -7.13
CA ASP A 150 0.43 4.22 -7.75
C ASP A 150 -0.67 3.84 -6.74
N ARG A 151 -1.03 2.55 -6.69
CA ARG A 151 -2.16 2.03 -5.90
C ARG A 151 -2.13 2.41 -4.41
N LEU A 152 -0.96 2.63 -3.84
CA LEU A 152 -0.83 2.92 -2.41
C LEU A 152 -1.07 4.40 -2.10
N ILE A 153 -0.99 5.28 -3.10
CA ILE A 153 -1.18 6.73 -2.92
C ILE A 153 -2.54 7.01 -2.28
N LEU A 154 -3.59 6.35 -2.76
CA LEU A 154 -4.97 6.54 -2.28
C LEU A 154 -5.19 6.03 -0.85
N SER A 155 -4.29 5.21 -0.31
CA SER A 155 -4.38 4.68 1.06
C SER A 155 -3.69 5.57 2.09
N VAL A 156 -2.98 6.61 1.65
CA VAL A 156 -2.14 7.47 2.50
C VAL A 156 -2.73 8.88 2.55
N GLU A 157 -3.09 9.33 3.75
CA GLU A 157 -3.70 10.63 4.00
C GLU A 157 -2.84 11.48 4.94
N LEU A 158 -2.92 12.79 4.77
CA LEU A 158 -2.20 13.75 5.59
C LEU A 158 -2.66 13.72 7.05
N GLY A 159 -1.72 13.90 7.98
CA GLY A 159 -1.96 13.93 9.42
C GLY A 159 -2.20 12.56 10.08
N LYS A 160 -2.44 11.50 9.29
CA LYS A 160 -2.67 10.13 9.77
C LYS A 160 -1.38 9.35 9.98
N CYS A 161 -1.49 8.28 10.75
CA CYS A 161 -0.40 7.40 11.11
C CYS A 161 -0.57 6.02 10.46
N TYR A 162 0.53 5.47 9.95
CA TYR A 162 0.52 4.22 9.21
C TYR A 162 1.69 3.32 9.60
N THR A 163 1.43 2.01 9.59
CA THR A 163 2.46 0.99 9.47
C THR A 163 2.67 0.68 7.99
N PHE A 164 3.89 0.88 7.49
CA PHE A 164 4.31 0.43 6.18
C PHE A 164 5.15 -0.83 6.30
N CYS A 165 4.90 -1.78 5.42
CA CYS A 165 5.68 -3.01 5.33
C CYS A 165 6.44 -3.10 4.00
N SER A 166 7.58 -3.79 4.01
CA SER A 166 8.38 -4.09 2.82
C SER A 166 8.75 -2.86 1.99
N LEU A 167 9.29 -1.83 2.64
CA LEU A 167 9.87 -0.67 1.98
C LEU A 167 11.32 -0.92 1.57
N SER A 168 11.87 -0.04 0.75
CA SER A 168 13.28 0.01 0.42
C SER A 168 13.83 1.40 0.67
N THR A 169 15.10 1.51 1.05
CA THR A 169 15.81 2.78 1.08
C THR A 169 16.32 3.14 -0.31
N ARG A 170 16.36 4.43 -0.64
CA ARG A 170 17.00 4.97 -1.85
C ARG A 170 17.79 6.22 -1.48
N LYS A 171 18.72 6.64 -2.35
CA LYS A 171 19.35 7.96 -2.24
C LYS A 171 18.51 9.00 -2.98
N ASP A 172 18.34 10.15 -2.35
CA ASP A 172 17.88 11.39 -2.97
C ASP A 172 18.85 12.50 -2.59
N GLY A 173 19.72 12.87 -3.54
CA GLY A 173 20.96 13.58 -3.24
C GLY A 173 21.81 12.81 -2.22
N ASP A 174 22.18 13.47 -1.13
CA ASP A 174 22.97 12.88 -0.04
C ASP A 174 22.12 12.24 1.07
N ARG A 175 20.78 12.32 0.97
CA ARG A 175 19.89 11.79 2.01
C ARG A 175 19.38 10.40 1.63
N THR A 176 19.35 9.51 2.61
CA THR A 176 18.61 8.25 2.51
C THR A 176 17.12 8.54 2.70
N VAL A 177 16.30 8.13 1.75
CA VAL A 177 14.83 8.27 1.79
C VAL A 177 14.17 6.92 1.58
N LEU A 178 12.89 6.82 1.92
CA LEU A 178 12.11 5.59 1.79
C LEU A 178 11.34 5.58 0.46
N THR A 179 11.13 4.38 -0.08
CA THR A 179 10.25 4.15 -1.22
C THR A 179 9.47 2.86 -1.05
N THR A 180 8.21 2.85 -1.47
CA THR A 180 7.42 1.62 -1.56
C THR A 180 7.97 0.71 -2.67
N THR A 181 7.72 -0.59 -2.51
CA THR A 181 8.05 -1.67 -3.44
C THR A 181 6.77 -2.37 -3.92
N PRO A 182 6.82 -3.26 -4.94
CA PRO A 182 5.64 -4.01 -5.39
C PRO A 182 4.98 -4.88 -4.30
N SER A 183 5.75 -5.28 -3.28
CA SER A 183 5.28 -6.05 -2.12
C SER A 183 4.89 -5.16 -0.93
N SER A 184 4.96 -3.84 -1.05
CA SER A 184 4.59 -2.95 0.04
C SER A 184 3.11 -3.05 0.38
N VAL A 185 2.85 -3.00 1.67
CA VAL A 185 1.52 -2.96 2.29
C VAL A 185 1.49 -1.78 3.24
N VAL A 186 0.36 -1.08 3.27
CA VAL A 186 0.11 0.03 4.19
C VAL A 186 -1.14 -0.29 5.01
N THR A 187 -1.05 -0.06 6.32
CA THR A 187 -2.16 -0.25 7.26
C THR A 187 -2.19 0.91 8.24
N THR A 188 -3.36 1.47 8.51
CA THR A 188 -3.53 2.49 9.55
C THR A 188 -3.05 1.93 10.90
N THR A 189 -2.35 2.75 11.68
CA THR A 189 -1.92 2.40 13.05
C THR A 189 -2.38 3.47 14.03
N GLY A 190 -2.10 3.23 15.31
CA GLY A 190 -2.37 4.20 16.38
C GLY A 190 -1.47 5.43 16.30
N GLN A 191 -1.25 6.07 17.44
CA GLN A 191 -0.40 7.27 17.50
C GLN A 191 1.07 6.90 17.28
N VAL A 192 1.70 7.60 16.33
CA VAL A 192 3.14 7.62 16.13
C VAL A 192 3.67 8.93 16.68
N GLY A 193 4.76 8.87 17.44
CA GLY A 193 5.41 10.05 17.99
C GLY A 193 5.92 11.00 16.90
N GLN A 194 6.30 12.20 17.31
CA GLN A 194 6.80 13.26 16.43
C GLN A 194 8.06 13.86 17.09
N PRO A 195 9.08 14.29 16.32
CA PRO A 195 10.27 14.84 16.94
C PRO A 195 9.95 16.24 17.51
N ALA A 196 10.75 16.69 18.50
CA ALA A 196 10.54 17.98 19.16
C ALA A 196 10.62 19.18 18.18
N SER A 197 11.37 19.02 17.09
CA SER A 197 11.45 19.98 15.99
C SER A 197 11.17 19.27 14.66
N ILE A 198 10.17 19.75 13.93
CA ILE A 198 9.94 19.38 12.53
C ILE A 198 10.67 20.37 11.62
N SER A 199 11.46 19.85 10.68
CA SER A 199 11.95 20.69 9.58
C SER A 199 10.83 20.84 8.56
N VAL A 200 10.52 22.08 8.16
CA VAL A 200 9.58 22.32 7.08
C VAL A 200 10.35 22.12 5.77
N MET A 201 10.13 20.99 5.09
CA MET A 201 10.63 20.86 3.72
C MET A 201 9.77 21.71 2.78
N PRO A 202 10.40 22.48 1.87
CA PRO A 202 9.65 23.30 0.94
C PRO A 202 8.86 22.40 -0.02
N VAL A 203 7.56 22.64 -0.11
CA VAL A 203 6.71 22.07 -1.17
C VAL A 203 7.21 22.61 -2.50
N ARG A 204 7.46 21.73 -3.47
CA ARG A 204 7.99 22.16 -4.77
C ARG A 204 6.91 22.85 -5.60
N GLY A 205 6.97 24.17 -5.66
CA GLY A 205 6.37 25.01 -6.71
C GLY A 205 4.91 24.65 -7.02
N GLU A 206 4.04 24.74 -6.03
CA GLU A 206 2.61 24.65 -6.25
C GLU A 206 2.01 26.04 -6.51
N GLU A 207 1.09 26.10 -7.46
CA GLU A 207 0.29 27.28 -7.78
C GLU A 207 -1.19 26.91 -7.62
N THR A 208 -1.98 27.83 -7.07
CA THR A 208 -3.43 27.70 -7.01
C THR A 208 -4.06 28.63 -8.04
N LEU A 209 -4.84 28.04 -8.94
CA LEU A 209 -5.66 28.74 -9.93
C LEU A 209 -7.13 28.65 -9.51
N ARG A 210 -7.87 29.73 -9.73
CA ARG A 210 -9.32 29.74 -9.57
C ARG A 210 -9.98 30.29 -10.83
N GLY A 211 -11.05 29.64 -11.28
CA GLY A 211 -11.84 30.11 -12.42
C GLY A 211 -12.81 29.07 -12.97
N PRO A 212 -13.57 29.40 -14.03
CA PRO A 212 -14.54 28.49 -14.64
C PRO A 212 -13.84 27.39 -15.45
N VAL A 213 -14.44 26.20 -15.47
CA VAL A 213 -13.99 25.09 -16.32
C VAL A 213 -14.52 25.31 -17.74
N THR A 214 -13.64 25.36 -18.73
CA THR A 214 -14.04 25.44 -20.15
C THR A 214 -13.90 24.12 -20.89
N GLY A 215 -13.15 23.18 -20.32
CA GLY A 215 -13.01 21.84 -20.88
C GLY A 215 -12.52 20.83 -19.84
N VAL A 216 -13.00 19.60 -19.97
CA VAL A 216 -12.56 18.48 -19.12
C VAL A 216 -12.59 17.19 -19.93
N GLN A 217 -11.58 16.35 -19.71
CA GLN A 217 -11.53 14.98 -20.21
C GLN A 217 -11.08 14.08 -19.06
N ILE A 218 -11.83 13.02 -18.76
CA ILE A 218 -11.52 12.04 -17.73
C ILE A 218 -11.61 10.64 -18.34
N VAL A 219 -10.44 10.02 -18.49
CA VAL A 219 -10.30 8.66 -18.98
C VAL A 219 -10.22 7.70 -17.79
N ALA A 220 -11.24 6.86 -17.66
CA ALA A 220 -11.24 5.72 -16.73
C ALA A 220 -10.57 4.51 -17.39
N LYS A 221 -9.43 4.07 -16.86
CA LYS A 221 -8.69 2.92 -17.39
C LYS A 221 -8.64 1.77 -16.40
N PRO A 222 -9.26 0.61 -16.69
CA PRO A 222 -9.13 -0.57 -15.87
C PRO A 222 -7.72 -1.16 -15.94
N ARG A 223 -7.20 -1.62 -14.80
CA ARG A 223 -5.87 -2.21 -14.68
C ARG A 223 -5.89 -3.57 -14.03
N CYS A 224 -5.09 -4.47 -14.57
CA CYS A 224 -4.87 -5.79 -14.00
C CYS A 224 -4.19 -5.68 -12.63
N PRO A 225 -4.74 -6.27 -11.56
CA PRO A 225 -4.14 -6.19 -10.21
C PRO A 225 -2.85 -6.99 -10.07
N ARG A 226 -2.51 -7.84 -11.06
CA ARG A 226 -1.32 -8.70 -11.05
C ARG A 226 -0.16 -8.12 -11.85
N CYS A 227 -0.41 -7.62 -13.05
CA CYS A 227 0.63 -7.11 -13.95
C CYS A 227 0.53 -5.61 -14.22
N HIS A 228 -0.48 -4.93 -13.65
CA HIS A 228 -0.71 -3.48 -13.75
C HIS A 228 -0.91 -2.94 -15.16
N ALA A 229 -1.06 -3.83 -16.14
CA ALA A 229 -1.38 -3.47 -17.51
C ALA A 229 -2.81 -2.91 -17.60
N GLY A 230 -2.95 -1.82 -18.35
CA GLY A 230 -4.26 -1.32 -18.76
C GLY A 230 -5.01 -2.36 -19.59
N GLN A 231 -6.33 -2.36 -19.48
CA GLN A 231 -7.25 -3.22 -20.21
C GLN A 231 -8.16 -2.36 -21.07
N GLU A 232 -8.18 -2.57 -22.38
CA GLU A 232 -9.02 -1.80 -23.28
C GLU A 232 -10.42 -2.41 -23.40
N LYS A 233 -10.56 -3.72 -23.17
CA LYS A 233 -11.79 -4.49 -23.42
C LYS A 233 -12.36 -5.15 -22.16
N LEU A 234 -12.25 -4.50 -21.00
CA LEU A 234 -12.83 -5.04 -19.77
C LEU A 234 -14.37 -5.06 -19.86
N ALA A 235 -14.96 -6.23 -20.00
CA ALA A 235 -16.41 -6.41 -20.02
C ALA A 235 -16.96 -6.45 -18.58
N VAL A 236 -17.30 -5.29 -18.03
CA VAL A 236 -17.73 -5.13 -16.62
C VAL A 236 -18.95 -5.99 -16.23
N LYS A 237 -19.79 -6.39 -17.20
CA LYS A 237 -20.98 -7.22 -17.00
C LYS A 237 -20.66 -8.70 -16.77
N LEU A 238 -19.46 -9.14 -17.13
CA LEU A 238 -19.03 -10.53 -16.94
C LEU A 238 -18.46 -10.73 -15.54
N SER A 239 -18.64 -11.91 -14.97
CA SER A 239 -18.08 -12.26 -13.65
C SER A 239 -16.55 -12.40 -13.67
N THR A 240 -15.97 -12.71 -14.83
CA THR A 240 -14.52 -12.89 -15.01
C THR A 240 -14.01 -12.18 -16.27
N HIS A 241 -12.74 -11.80 -16.24
CA HIS A 241 -12.02 -11.23 -17.37
C HIS A 241 -10.60 -11.79 -17.47
N ARG A 242 -10.16 -12.11 -18.69
CA ARG A 242 -8.80 -12.55 -18.99
C ARG A 242 -7.93 -11.33 -19.26
N CYS A 243 -6.86 -11.15 -18.49
CA CYS A 243 -5.97 -10.02 -18.69
C CYS A 243 -5.31 -10.08 -20.08
N GLU A 244 -5.35 -8.97 -20.81
CA GLU A 244 -4.81 -8.83 -22.18
C GLU A 244 -3.27 -8.98 -22.23
N ARG A 245 -2.57 -8.74 -21.11
CA ARG A 245 -1.10 -8.83 -21.04
C ARG A 245 -0.58 -10.10 -20.39
N CYS A 246 -1.06 -10.46 -19.20
CA CYS A 246 -0.57 -11.64 -18.48
C CYS A 246 -1.40 -12.91 -18.72
N CYS A 247 -2.49 -12.81 -19.48
CA CYS A 247 -3.37 -13.93 -19.86
C CYS A 247 -4.05 -14.67 -18.68
N ILE A 248 -3.91 -14.19 -17.44
CA ILE A 248 -4.57 -14.76 -16.26
C ILE A 248 -6.05 -14.36 -16.25
N VAL A 249 -6.93 -15.35 -16.03
CA VAL A 249 -8.36 -15.13 -15.78
C VAL A 249 -8.57 -14.81 -14.31
N GLN A 250 -9.33 -13.75 -14.03
CA GLN A 250 -9.63 -13.31 -12.68
C GLN A 250 -11.02 -12.68 -12.62
N ARG A 251 -11.56 -12.52 -11.39
CA ARG A 251 -12.83 -11.83 -11.18
C ARG A 251 -12.77 -10.43 -11.78
N THR A 252 -13.80 -10.03 -12.51
CA THR A 252 -13.89 -8.69 -13.12
C THR A 252 -13.81 -7.59 -12.06
N THR A 253 -14.42 -7.83 -10.89
CA THR A 253 -14.39 -6.93 -9.73
C THR A 253 -13.01 -6.78 -9.08
N ALA A 254 -12.02 -7.61 -9.45
CA ALA A 254 -10.65 -7.48 -8.95
C ALA A 254 -9.82 -6.46 -9.75
N TYR A 255 -10.30 -6.02 -10.92
CA TYR A 255 -9.62 -4.99 -11.70
C TYR A 255 -9.78 -3.62 -11.02
N VAL A 256 -8.69 -2.86 -10.99
CA VAL A 256 -8.65 -1.55 -10.36
C VAL A 256 -8.86 -0.49 -11.43
N ILE A 257 -9.75 0.47 -11.20
CA ILE A 257 -9.94 1.60 -12.10
C ILE A 257 -8.96 2.70 -11.72
N THR A 258 -8.23 3.22 -12.71
CA THR A 258 -7.40 4.42 -12.55
C THR A 258 -7.90 5.51 -13.48
N TYR A 259 -7.88 6.76 -13.02
CA TYR A 259 -8.26 7.93 -13.79
C TYR A 259 -7.04 8.71 -14.26
N SER A 260 -7.18 9.37 -15.39
CA SER A 260 -6.24 10.37 -15.90
C SER A 260 -6.97 11.28 -16.88
N GLY A 261 -6.47 12.47 -17.13
CA GLY A 261 -7.23 13.36 -17.98
C GLY A 261 -6.62 14.73 -18.22
N LEU A 262 -7.45 15.62 -18.72
CA LEU A 262 -7.15 17.02 -18.96
C LEU A 262 -8.20 17.88 -18.28
N LEU A 263 -7.76 18.97 -17.66
CA LEU A 263 -8.63 20.00 -17.11
C LEU A 263 -8.21 21.35 -17.72
N ILE A 264 -9.18 22.10 -18.25
CA ILE A 264 -8.97 23.42 -18.83
C ILE A 264 -9.78 24.43 -18.01
N VAL A 265 -9.09 25.42 -17.47
CA VAL A 265 -9.65 26.47 -16.62
C VAL A 265 -9.20 27.83 -17.13
N VAL A 266 -10.12 28.80 -17.15
CA VAL A 266 -9.79 30.20 -17.44
C VAL A 266 -9.30 30.85 -16.15
N GLY A 267 -8.06 31.35 -16.15
CA GLY A 267 -7.49 32.04 -15.00
C GLY A 267 -8.09 33.44 -14.76
N GLY A 268 -7.74 34.04 -13.62
CA GLY A 268 -8.13 35.43 -13.33
C GLY A 268 -7.54 36.47 -14.29
N ASP A 269 -6.52 36.09 -15.06
CA ASP A 269 -5.93 36.84 -16.17
C ASP A 269 -6.77 36.76 -17.46
N GLY A 270 -7.79 35.89 -17.50
CA GLY A 270 -8.62 35.63 -18.68
C GLY A 270 -8.02 34.62 -19.65
N GLU A 271 -6.85 34.06 -19.35
CA GLU A 271 -6.16 33.08 -20.21
C GLU A 271 -6.57 31.64 -19.84
N GLU A 272 -6.72 30.79 -20.86
CA GLU A 272 -6.98 29.37 -20.65
C GLU A 272 -5.71 28.62 -20.25
N ARG A 273 -5.80 27.83 -19.18
CA ARG A 273 -4.72 26.94 -18.73
C ARG A 273 -5.17 25.50 -18.82
N SER A 274 -4.37 24.71 -19.52
CA SER A 274 -4.56 23.28 -19.71
C SER A 274 -3.63 22.48 -18.80
N MET A 275 -4.19 21.58 -18.00
CA MET A 275 -3.52 20.87 -16.92
C MET A 275 -3.82 19.38 -16.95
N VAL A 276 -2.87 18.56 -16.49
CA VAL A 276 -3.02 17.10 -16.50
C VAL A 276 -3.69 16.63 -15.21
N LEU A 277 -4.85 15.98 -15.32
CA LEU A 277 -5.52 15.32 -14.20
C LEU A 277 -4.80 14.02 -13.84
N THR A 278 -4.36 13.94 -12.59
CA THR A 278 -3.75 12.73 -12.02
C THR A 278 -4.82 11.80 -11.43
N ASN A 279 -4.48 10.51 -11.31
CA ASN A 279 -5.37 9.53 -10.71
C ASN A 279 -5.78 9.94 -9.29
N SER A 280 -4.80 10.35 -8.47
CA SER A 280 -5.07 10.77 -7.10
C SER A 280 -5.94 12.03 -6.99
N ALA A 281 -5.81 13.00 -7.90
CA ALA A 281 -6.63 14.20 -7.90
C ALA A 281 -8.09 13.89 -8.20
N VAL A 282 -8.36 13.08 -9.24
CA VAL A 282 -9.73 12.67 -9.61
C VAL A 282 -10.36 11.82 -8.50
N PHE A 283 -9.61 10.87 -7.91
CA PHE A 283 -10.12 10.09 -6.78
C PHE A 283 -10.38 10.95 -5.54
N GLY A 284 -9.57 11.98 -5.29
CA GLY A 284 -9.81 12.97 -4.24
C GLY A 284 -11.17 13.63 -4.40
N PHE A 285 -11.45 14.13 -5.61
CA PHE A 285 -12.73 14.75 -5.96
C PHE A 285 -13.92 13.78 -5.79
N VAL A 286 -13.81 12.56 -6.32
CA VAL A 286 -14.86 11.53 -6.21
C VAL A 286 -15.18 11.23 -4.74
N ARG A 287 -14.14 11.10 -3.90
CA ARG A 287 -14.29 10.81 -2.48
C ARG A 287 -14.96 11.97 -1.73
N GLU A 288 -14.55 13.21 -2.00
CA GLU A 288 -15.13 14.40 -1.36
C GLU A 288 -16.62 14.58 -1.71
N ARG A 289 -17.03 14.17 -2.92
CA ARG A 289 -18.41 14.25 -3.41
C ARG A 289 -19.24 12.99 -3.17
N PHE A 290 -18.68 11.96 -2.53
CA PHE A 290 -19.32 10.65 -2.32
C PHE A 290 -19.86 10.01 -3.61
N LEU A 291 -19.16 10.19 -4.73
CA LEU A 291 -19.55 9.62 -6.02
C LEU A 291 -19.15 8.14 -6.12
N SER A 292 -19.92 7.36 -6.88
CA SER A 292 -19.52 5.99 -7.23
C SER A 292 -18.37 6.00 -8.23
N VAL A 293 -17.60 4.91 -8.25
CA VAL A 293 -16.44 4.72 -9.13
C VAL A 293 -16.64 3.48 -9.99
N SER A 294 -16.60 3.66 -11.31
CA SER A 294 -16.70 2.60 -12.31
C SER A 294 -15.87 2.89 -13.55
N ALA A 295 -15.63 1.85 -14.36
CA ALA A 295 -14.92 1.96 -15.64
C ALA A 295 -15.66 2.83 -16.67
N HIS A 296 -16.94 3.14 -16.44
CA HIS A 296 -17.78 3.92 -17.35
C HIS A 296 -18.13 5.30 -16.81
N ASP A 297 -17.60 5.68 -15.64
CA ASP A 297 -17.98 6.93 -14.98
C ASP A 297 -17.25 8.15 -15.54
N GLY A 298 -16.28 7.96 -16.46
CA GLY A 298 -15.52 9.07 -17.07
C GLY A 298 -16.41 10.22 -17.56
N PRO A 299 -17.35 9.97 -18.49
CA PRO A 299 -18.28 11.00 -18.97
C PRO A 299 -19.17 11.61 -17.89
N ALA A 300 -19.64 10.80 -16.92
CA ALA A 300 -20.47 11.32 -15.83
C ALA A 300 -19.67 12.25 -14.89
N LEU A 301 -18.39 11.94 -14.66
CA LEU A 301 -17.47 12.79 -13.92
C LEU A 301 -17.16 14.07 -14.71
N GLU A 302 -16.98 13.99 -16.03
CA GLU A 302 -16.79 15.16 -16.91
C GLU A 302 -17.98 16.13 -16.79
N GLU A 303 -19.22 15.63 -16.93
CA GLU A 303 -20.45 16.42 -16.76
C GLU A 303 -20.55 17.05 -15.36
N THR A 304 -20.15 16.32 -14.33
CA THR A 304 -20.15 16.86 -12.95
C THR A 304 -19.11 17.98 -12.80
N VAL A 305 -17.94 17.83 -13.42
CA VAL A 305 -16.85 18.81 -13.31
C VAL A 305 -17.14 20.07 -14.13
N ILE A 306 -17.64 19.93 -15.36
CA ILE A 306 -17.96 21.06 -16.24
C ILE A 306 -19.15 21.88 -15.72
N ALA A 307 -20.07 21.25 -14.97
CA ALA A 307 -21.20 21.93 -14.35
C ALA A 307 -20.83 22.77 -13.12
N MET A 308 -19.60 22.65 -12.58
CA MET A 308 -19.16 23.50 -11.47
C MET A 308 -19.02 24.95 -11.95
N PRO A 309 -19.62 25.93 -11.24
CA PRO A 309 -19.58 27.33 -11.65
C PRO A 309 -18.14 27.87 -11.65
N GLU A 310 -17.35 27.43 -10.68
CA GLU A 310 -15.96 27.81 -10.54
C GLU A 310 -15.21 26.72 -9.79
N VAL A 311 -13.97 26.46 -10.20
CA VAL A 311 -13.09 25.49 -9.57
C VAL A 311 -11.88 26.18 -8.96
N GLU A 312 -11.44 25.65 -7.82
CA GLU A 312 -10.12 25.91 -7.26
C GLU A 312 -9.23 24.71 -7.58
N VAL A 313 -8.12 24.95 -8.28
CA VAL A 313 -7.19 23.91 -8.76
C VAL A 313 -5.80 24.19 -8.22
N THR A 314 -5.19 23.19 -7.60
CA THR A 314 -3.78 23.24 -7.18
C THR A 314 -2.93 22.43 -8.16
N ILE A 315 -1.93 23.08 -8.75
CA ILE A 315 -1.09 22.54 -9.81
C ILE A 315 0.36 22.57 -9.32
N ASN A 316 1.13 21.54 -9.61
CA ASN A 316 2.57 21.56 -9.34
C ASN A 316 3.36 22.17 -10.52
N ALA A 317 4.67 22.35 -10.32
CA ALA A 317 5.58 22.88 -11.34
C ALA A 317 5.68 22.02 -12.63
N GLU A 318 5.14 20.80 -12.64
CA GLU A 318 5.08 19.92 -13.82
C GLU A 318 3.76 20.06 -14.60
N GLY A 319 2.85 20.93 -14.18
CA GLY A 319 1.52 21.08 -14.79
C GLY A 319 0.54 19.97 -14.40
N LEU A 320 0.84 19.20 -13.35
CA LEU A 320 -0.03 18.15 -12.84
C LEU A 320 -0.98 18.72 -11.80
N VAL A 321 -2.27 18.42 -11.94
CA VAL A 321 -3.27 18.72 -10.91
C VAL A 321 -3.03 17.82 -9.70
N VAL A 322 -2.78 18.44 -8.56
CA VAL A 322 -2.58 17.78 -7.26
C VAL A 322 -3.91 17.62 -6.52
N ARG A 323 -4.76 18.64 -6.60
CA ARG A 323 -6.09 18.70 -6.00
C ARG A 323 -6.96 19.67 -6.81
N PHE A 324 -8.26 19.40 -6.90
CA PHE A 324 -9.23 20.38 -7.38
C PHE A 324 -10.57 20.18 -6.67
N ALA A 325 -11.33 21.26 -6.50
CA ALA A 325 -12.66 21.26 -5.90
C ALA A 325 -13.49 22.43 -6.45
N GLU A 326 -14.80 22.41 -6.19
CA GLU A 326 -15.64 23.60 -6.43
C GLU A 326 -15.20 24.71 -5.49
N ALA A 327 -15.01 25.91 -6.03
CA ALA A 327 -14.65 27.05 -5.22
C ALA A 327 -15.83 27.38 -4.29
N THR A 328 -15.59 27.38 -2.97
CA THR A 328 -16.60 27.80 -2.02
C THR A 328 -16.74 29.32 -2.10
N VAL A 329 -17.98 29.80 -2.30
CA VAL A 329 -18.30 31.22 -2.14
C VAL A 329 -18.05 31.56 -0.67
N GLN A 330 -17.08 32.41 -0.37
CA GLN A 330 -16.88 32.93 0.98
C GLN A 330 -18.11 33.77 1.40
N GLY A 331 -19.11 33.10 1.95
CA GLY A 331 -20.14 33.71 2.80
C GLY A 331 -19.55 33.92 4.20
N GLY A 332 -19.67 35.14 4.72
CA GLY A 332 -19.01 35.60 5.93
C GLY A 332 -19.28 34.79 7.21
N GLN A 333 -18.30 34.86 8.11
CA GLN A 333 -18.32 34.62 9.57
C GLN A 333 -19.46 33.76 10.15
N GLY A 334 -19.09 32.62 10.76
CA GLY A 334 -19.97 31.97 11.74
C GLY A 334 -19.55 30.57 12.17
N ASN A 335 -18.79 30.51 13.26
CA ASN A 335 -18.70 29.44 14.26
C ASN A 335 -18.48 27.98 13.84
N ILE A 336 -17.32 27.51 14.30
CA ILE A 336 -16.98 26.12 14.64
C ILE A 336 -18.10 25.50 15.46
N LEU A 337 -18.70 24.43 14.95
CA LEU A 337 -19.29 23.37 15.78
C LEU A 337 -18.88 22.02 15.22
N GLU A 338 -18.31 21.23 16.12
CA GLU A 338 -17.89 19.84 15.96
C GLU A 338 -19.03 19.00 15.38
N ALA A 339 -18.75 18.31 14.27
CA ALA A 339 -19.56 17.20 13.82
C ALA A 339 -18.79 15.90 14.15
N GLU A 340 -19.19 15.25 15.24
CA GLU A 340 -18.89 13.86 15.49
C GLU A 340 -19.34 13.02 14.28
N GLN A 341 -18.41 12.34 13.62
CA GLN A 341 -18.77 11.36 12.59
C GLN A 341 -18.96 9.97 13.21
N PRO A 342 -20.05 9.27 12.86
CA PRO A 342 -20.31 7.92 13.34
C PRO A 342 -19.34 6.92 12.72
N SER A 343 -18.85 6.01 13.56
CA SER A 343 -18.06 4.84 13.15
C SER A 343 -18.88 3.93 12.24
N MET A 344 -18.41 3.66 11.02
CA MET A 344 -18.91 2.54 10.22
C MET A 344 -17.77 1.78 9.56
N SER A 345 -17.70 0.51 9.92
CA SER A 345 -16.82 -0.54 9.45
C SER A 345 -17.12 -0.91 8.00
N TYR A 346 -16.08 -1.11 7.19
CA TYR A 346 -16.20 -1.79 5.91
C TYR A 346 -16.73 -3.21 6.12
N ALA A 347 -18.00 -3.44 5.77
CA ALA A 347 -18.56 -4.77 5.68
C ALA A 347 -17.87 -5.52 4.54
N ARG A 348 -17.01 -6.47 4.92
CA ARG A 348 -16.71 -7.63 4.08
C ARG A 348 -17.97 -8.47 4.04
N GLU A 349 -18.64 -8.53 2.89
CA GLU A 349 -19.59 -9.63 2.64
C GLU A 349 -18.80 -10.92 2.44
N THR A 350 -18.51 -11.59 3.56
CA THR A 350 -18.21 -13.01 3.60
C THR A 350 -19.52 -13.76 3.72
N GLY A 351 -19.85 -14.54 2.69
CA GLY A 351 -20.99 -15.45 2.72
C GLY A 351 -20.85 -16.51 3.82
N ALA A 352 -21.97 -16.81 4.47
CA ALA A 352 -22.15 -17.99 5.30
C ALA A 352 -23.42 -18.73 4.86
N LEU A 353 -23.15 -19.88 4.26
CA LEU A 353 -23.86 -21.15 4.14
C LEU A 353 -25.27 -21.34 4.77
N VAL A 354 -26.14 -21.88 3.91
CA VAL A 354 -26.96 -23.12 4.02
C VAL A 354 -28.06 -23.22 5.08
N HIS A 355 -29.29 -23.39 4.58
CA HIS A 355 -30.27 -24.47 4.82
C HIS A 355 -31.39 -24.24 3.79
N ASP A 356 -32.12 -25.17 3.21
CA ASP A 356 -32.20 -26.63 3.11
C ASP A 356 -33.37 -26.82 2.11
N GLU A 357 -33.33 -27.82 1.22
CA GLU A 357 -34.50 -28.55 0.69
C GLU A 357 -34.18 -29.31 -0.60
N SER A 358 -34.08 -30.63 -0.42
CA SER A 358 -34.39 -31.75 -1.31
C SER A 358 -34.21 -31.57 -2.83
N LEU A 359 -33.13 -32.18 -3.35
CA LEU A 359 -33.16 -32.87 -4.64
C LEU A 359 -33.34 -34.37 -4.35
N ALA A 360 -34.59 -34.79 -4.28
CA ALA A 360 -35.01 -36.14 -4.59
C ALA A 360 -36.01 -36.04 -5.75
N ASP A 361 -35.93 -37.03 -6.64
CA ASP A 361 -36.84 -37.27 -7.76
C ASP A 361 -36.60 -36.41 -9.01
N LEU A 362 -35.91 -36.99 -9.99
CA LEU A 362 -36.45 -37.24 -11.34
C LEU A 362 -35.37 -37.90 -12.22
N PHE A 363 -35.22 -39.21 -12.04
CA PHE A 363 -34.85 -40.13 -13.10
C PHE A 363 -36.04 -41.07 -13.31
N GLN A 364 -36.79 -40.88 -14.39
CA GLN A 364 -37.67 -41.85 -15.04
C GLN A 364 -37.96 -41.29 -16.44
N GLU A 365 -37.31 -41.86 -17.46
CA GLU A 365 -37.97 -42.70 -18.49
C GLU A 365 -38.86 -41.88 -19.43
N ASP A 366 -38.28 -41.39 -20.53
CA ASP A 366 -38.41 -41.94 -21.90
C ASP A 366 -37.63 -41.09 -22.92
#